data_AF-J3I833-F1
#
_entry.id   AF-J3I833-F1
#
_cell.length_a   1.000
_cell.length_b   1.000
_cell.length_c   1.000
_cell.angle_alpha   90.00
_cell.angle_beta   90.00
_cell.angle_gamma   90.00
#
_symmetry.space_group_name_H-M   'P 1'
#
loop_
_entity.id
_entity.type
_entity.pdbx_description
1 polymer ?
#
loop_
_entity_poly.entity_id
_entity_poly.type
_entity_poly.pdbx_seq_one_letter_code
_entity_poly.pdbx_strand_id
1 'polypeptide(L)' 'MTMRTYEYFACPNGHQGEEKTTENDQPYSKCWESILIKGLRNGPDGSYLCEVCGLLMSRVPKPSA' A
#
# COMPACT_ATOMS: atom_id res chain seq x y z
N MET A 1 -0.38 -18.25 11.38
CA MET A 1 -1.07 -17.94 10.09
C MET A 1 -0.34 -16.76 9.45
N THR A 2 -0.26 -16.65 8.12
CA THR A 2 0.23 -15.41 7.48
C THR A 2 -0.96 -14.50 7.17
N MET A 3 -1.07 -13.36 7.85
CA MET A 3 -2.04 -12.31 7.54
C MET A 3 -1.50 -11.49 6.36
N ARG A 4 -2.36 -11.21 5.38
CA ARG A 4 -2.02 -10.40 4.21
C ARG A 4 -3.05 -9.29 4.08
N THR A 5 -2.65 -8.07 4.37
CA THR A 5 -3.47 -6.88 4.20
C THR A 5 -3.14 -6.28 2.84
N TYR A 6 -4.18 -6.05 2.03
CA TYR A 6 -4.07 -5.38 0.74
C TYR A 6 -4.84 -4.09 0.82
N GLU A 7 -4.14 -2.98 0.64
CA GLU A 7 -4.74 -1.65 0.55
C GLU A 7 -4.57 -1.12 -0.87
N TYR A 8 -5.65 -0.63 -1.44
CA TYR A 8 -5.66 -0.07 -2.78
C TYR A 8 -5.76 1.44 -2.68
N PHE A 9 -5.06 2.12 -3.57
CA PHE A 9 -4.99 3.56 -3.63
C PHE A 9 -5.23 4.02 -5.06
N ALA A 10 -5.92 5.14 -5.23
CA ALA A 10 -6.11 5.76 -6.54
C ALA A 10 -5.73 7.23 -6.47
N CYS A 11 -5.05 7.72 -7.51
CA CYS A 11 -4.84 9.15 -7.70
C CYS A 11 -5.99 9.72 -8.56
N PRO A 12 -6.28 11.03 -8.45
CA PRO A 12 -7.33 11.68 -9.24
C PRO A 12 -7.08 11.64 -10.75
N ASN A 13 -5.83 11.40 -11.20
CA ASN A 13 -5.49 11.22 -12.61
C ASN A 13 -5.74 9.78 -13.11
N GLY A 14 -6.23 8.86 -12.27
CA GLY A 14 -6.55 7.49 -12.67
C GLY A 14 -5.40 6.49 -12.53
N HIS A 15 -4.27 6.87 -11.93
CA HIS A 15 -3.22 5.92 -11.57
C HIS A 15 -3.62 5.12 -10.33
N GLN A 16 -3.29 3.84 -10.32
CA GLN A 16 -3.58 2.92 -9.23
C GLN A 16 -2.30 2.59 -8.47
N GLY A 17 -2.44 2.49 -7.15
CA GLY A 17 -1.42 2.09 -6.21
C GLY A 17 -1.90 0.92 -5.39
N GLU A 18 -0.98 0.03 -5.03
CA GLU A 18 -1.26 -1.10 -4.14
C GLU A 18 -0.21 -1.13 -3.03
N GLU A 19 -0.66 -1.16 -1.78
CA GLU A 19 0.16 -1.53 -0.64
C GLU A 19 -0.22 -2.94 -0.18
N LYS A 20 0.79 -3.79 -0.10
CA LYS A 20 0.66 -5.15 0.40
C LYS A 20 1.51 -5.32 1.66
N THR A 21 0.84 -5.55 2.77
CA THR A 21 1.48 -5.84 4.06
C THR A 21 1.31 -7.32 4.37
N THR A 22 2.43 -8.02 4.52
CA THR A 22 2.43 -9.45 4.88
C THR A 22 3.01 -9.60 6.28
N GLU A 23 2.16 -10.01 7.23
CA GLU A 23 2.55 -10.33 8.61
C GLU A 23 2.56 -11.86 8.76
N ASN A 24 3.69 -12.43 9.15
CA ASN A 24 3.78 -13.84 9.46
C ASN A 24 3.59 -14.02 10.98
N ASP A 25 2.59 -14.79 11.42
CA ASP A 25 2.33 -15.02 12.85
C ASP A 25 3.16 -16.23 13.37
N GLN A 26 4.48 -16.15 13.26
CA GLN A 26 5.40 -17.11 13.87
C GLN A 26 6.14 -16.45 15.05
N PRO A 27 6.49 -17.17 16.12
CA PRO A 27 6.99 -16.58 17.38
C PRO A 27 8.29 -15.74 17.27
N TYR A 28 8.91 -15.64 16.09
CA TYR A 28 10.12 -14.87 15.80
C TYR A 28 9.94 -13.83 14.66
N SER A 29 8.70 -13.49 14.30
CA SER A 29 8.39 -12.86 12.99
C SER A 29 8.40 -11.34 12.93
N LYS A 30 8.73 -10.61 14.00
CA LYS A 30 8.90 -9.14 13.94
C LYS A 30 9.87 -8.69 12.83
N CYS A 31 10.76 -9.57 12.38
CA CYS A 31 11.72 -9.29 11.31
C CYS A 31 11.20 -9.56 9.89
N TRP A 32 9.94 -9.98 9.70
CA TRP A 32 9.41 -10.42 8.40
C TRP A 32 8.11 -9.69 8.00
N GLU A 33 7.91 -8.47 8.50
CA GLU A 33 6.91 -7.56 7.94
C GLU A 33 7.44 -7.01 6.60
N SER A 34 6.92 -7.55 5.50
CA SER A 34 7.22 -7.05 4.16
C SER A 34 6.08 -6.14 3.71
N ILE A 35 6.39 -4.84 3.61
CA ILE A 35 5.53 -3.83 2.99
C ILE A 35 5.99 -3.68 1.54
N LEU A 36 5.09 -3.98 0.60
CA LEU A 36 5.34 -3.79 -0.82
C LEU A 36 4.38 -2.72 -1.34
N ILE A 37 4.93 -1.57 -1.69
CA ILE A 37 4.21 -0.45 -2.31
C ILE A 37 4.48 -0.46 -3.82
N LYS A 38 3.43 -0.38 -4.64
CA LYS A 38 3.51 -0.25 -6.11
C LYS A 38 2.81 1.01 -6.57
N GLY A 39 3.47 1.81 -7.40
CA GLY A 39 2.90 3.05 -7.96
C GLY A 39 2.67 4.17 -6.94
N LEU A 40 3.21 3.98 -5.73
CA LEU A 40 3.04 4.80 -4.54
C LEU A 40 4.41 5.27 -4.06
N ARG A 41 4.45 6.49 -3.58
CA ARG A 41 5.63 7.12 -2.98
C ARG A 41 5.24 7.64 -1.60
N ASN A 42 6.08 7.41 -0.60
CA ASN A 42 5.88 7.98 0.72
C ASN A 42 6.16 9.49 0.68
N GLY A 43 5.15 10.27 1.04
CA GLY A 43 5.27 11.71 1.26
C GLY A 43 5.88 12.01 2.63
N PRO A 44 6.38 13.25 2.83
CA PRO A 44 7.01 13.66 4.07
C PRO A 44 6.07 13.61 5.30
N ASP A 45 4.76 13.73 5.07
CA ASP A 45 3.73 13.74 6.12
C ASP A 45 3.13 12.35 6.41
N GLY A 46 3.73 11.27 5.86
CA GLY A 46 3.17 9.92 5.91
C GLY A 46 2.00 9.70 4.93
N SER A 47 1.75 10.65 4.04
CA SER A 47 0.76 10.51 2.97
C SER A 47 1.29 9.69 1.80
N TYR A 48 0.44 8.90 1.15
CA TYR A 48 0.81 8.25 -0.12
C TYR A 48 0.63 9.20 -1.31
N LEU A 49 1.71 9.44 -2.04
CA LEU A 49 1.73 10.20 -3.27
C LEU A 49 1.85 9.25 -4.46
N CYS A 50 1.27 9.64 -5.59
CA CYS A 50 1.45 8.92 -6.84
C CYS A 50 2.89 9.09 -7.30
N GLU A 51 3.58 7.99 -7.59
CA GLU A 51 4.96 8.03 -8.11
C GLU A 51 5.06 8.78 -9.44
N VAL A 52 4.00 8.69 -10.26
CA VAL A 52 3.95 9.30 -11.60
C VAL A 52 3.50 10.76 -11.54
N CYS A 53 2.41 11.05 -10.83
CA CYS A 53 1.81 12.39 -10.83
C CYS A 53 2.31 13.30 -9.70
N GLY A 54 2.91 12.74 -8.65
CA GLY A 54 3.20 13.48 -7.41
C GLY A 54 1.97 13.92 -6.61
N LEU A 55 0.76 13.53 -7.04
CA LEU A 55 -0.50 13.90 -6.39
C LEU A 55 -0.82 12.95 -5.22
N LEU A 56 -1.54 13.46 -4.23
CA LEU A 56 -2.08 12.67 -3.12
C LEU A 56 -2.97 11.53 -3.65
N MET A 57 -2.67 10.32 -3.21
CA MET A 57 -3.52 9.16 -3.46
C MET A 57 -4.45 8.94 -2.29
N SER A 58 -5.70 8.64 -2.61
CA SER A 58 -6.72 8.31 -1.62
C SER A 58 -6.90 6.80 -1.57
N ARG A 59 -7.08 6.25 -0.37
CA ARG A 59 -7.41 4.84 -0.20
C ARG A 59 -8.75 4.58 -0.88
N VAL A 60 -8.79 3.61 -1.78
CA VAL A 60 -10.01 3.17 -2.44
C VAL A 60 -10.37 1.77 -1.96
N PRO A 61 -11.67 1.46 -1.81
CA PRO A 61 -12.10 0.10 -1.53
C PRO A 61 -11.58 -0.83 -2.62
N LYS A 62 -11.25 -2.07 -2.23
CA LYS A 62 -10.79 -3.12 -3.15
C LYS A 62 -11.73 -3.14 -4.37
N PRO A 63 -11.21 -3.08 -5.60
CA PRO A 63 -12.06 -3.15 -6.78
C PRO A 63 -12.85 -4.48 -6.70
N SER A 64 -14.17 -4.36 -6.54
CA SER A 64 -15.10 -5.46 -6.71
C SER A 64 -14.96 -5.91 -8.16
N ALA A 65 -14.51 -7.16 -8.35
CA ALA A 65 -14.43 -7.78 -9.67
C ALA A 65 -15.80 -7.85 -10.35
#